data_AF-A0A1Q4GR91-F1
#
_entry.id   AF-A0A1Q4GR91-F1
#
_cell.length_a   1.000
_cell.length_b   1.000
_cell.length_c   1.000
_cell.angle_alpha   90.00
_cell.angle_beta   90.00
_cell.angle_gamma   90.00
#
_symmetry.space_group_name_H-M   'P 1'
#
loop_
_entity.id
_entity.type
_entity.pdbx_description
1 polymer ?
#
loop_
_entity_poly.entity_id
_entity_poly.type
_entity_poly.pdbx_seq_one_letter_code
_entity_poly.pdbx_strand_id
1 'polypeptide(L)'
;MDDKALHDEQRLMRMMRKTLTSIVRDTAPRDGNPSPLTEATVMNIKDCLMVIASRETELARLTGRTLDERPHFSDETPTSHAIKVGSISKKPH
;
A
#
# COMPACT_ATOMS: atom_id res chain seq x y z
N MET A 1 16.52 -10.13 6.21
CA MET A 1 16.30 -8.77 6.74
C MET A 1 15.64 -8.92 8.09
N ASP A 2 16.01 -8.10 9.06
CA ASP A 2 15.39 -8.11 10.39
C ASP A 2 13.92 -7.65 10.29
N ASP A 3 12.97 -8.38 10.89
CA ASP A 3 11.52 -8.10 10.81
C ASP A 3 11.18 -6.72 11.37
N LYS A 4 11.88 -6.31 12.43
CA LYS A 4 11.73 -4.97 13.00
C LYS A 4 12.13 -3.91 11.97
N ALA A 5 13.25 -4.11 11.28
CA ALA A 5 13.71 -3.19 10.24
C ALA A 5 12.71 -3.08 9.07
N LEU A 6 12.09 -4.18 8.65
CA LEU A 6 11.05 -4.17 7.61
C LEU A 6 9.81 -3.37 8.05
N HIS A 7 9.40 -3.50 9.31
CA HIS A 7 8.26 -2.76 9.85
C HIS A 7 8.54 -1.26 9.98
N ASP A 8 9.73 -0.90 10.45
CA ASP A 8 10.20 0.48 10.55
C ASP A 8 10.28 1.13 9.16
N GLU A 9 10.79 0.41 8.16
CA GLU A 9 10.83 0.87 6.78
C GLU A 9 9.42 1.05 6.19
N GLN A 10 8.50 0.12 6.46
CA GLN A 10 7.10 0.25 6.03
C GLN A 10 6.43 1.47 6.64
N ARG A 11 6.70 1.78 7.91
CA ARG A 11 6.22 2.99 8.57
C ARG A 11 6.80 4.24 7.93
N LEU A 12 8.10 4.25 7.63
CA LEU A 12 8.78 5.36 6.95
C LEU A 12 8.16 5.63 5.57
N MET A 13 8.00 4.59 4.73
CA MET A 13 7.41 4.73 3.39
C MET A 13 5.99 5.31 3.44
N ARG A 14 5.15 4.84 4.38
CA ARG A 14 3.80 5.39 4.59
C ARG A 14 3.84 6.86 4.98
N MET A 15 4.76 7.26 5.85
CA MET A 15 4.92 8.66 6.25
C MET A 15 5.35 9.52 5.06
N MET A 16 6.33 9.08 4.27
CA MET A 16 6.78 9.80 3.08
C MET A 16 5.66 10.01 2.07
N ARG A 17 4.91 8.95 1.74
CA ARG A 17 3.76 9.03 0.83
C ARG A 17 2.72 10.03 1.34
N LYS A 18 2.33 9.94 2.62
CA LYS A 18 1.36 10.87 3.22
C LYS A 18 1.83 12.32 3.14
N THR A 19 3.09 12.59 3.46
CA THR A 19 3.64 13.95 3.39
C THR A 19 3.61 14.49 1.96
N LEU A 20 4.11 13.73 0.99
CA LEU A 20 4.13 14.16 -0.42
C LEU A 20 2.71 14.36 -0.97
N THR A 21 1.77 13.46 -0.65
CA THR A 21 0.37 13.62 -1.08
C THR A 21 -0.30 14.83 -0.42
N SER A 22 0.03 15.16 0.84
CA SER A 22 -0.44 16.39 1.49
C SER A 22 0.06 17.62 0.75
N ILE A 23 1.35 17.66 0.42
CA ILE A 23 1.95 18.77 -0.34
C ILE A 23 1.26 18.92 -1.70
N VAL A 24 1.04 17.82 -2.43
CA VAL A 24 0.33 17.86 -3.72
C VAL A 24 -1.08 18.41 -3.55
N ARG A 25 -1.80 17.99 -2.50
CA ARG A 25 -3.16 18.50 -2.23
C ARG A 25 -3.18 19.98 -1.91
N ASP A 26 -2.20 20.46 -1.14
CA ASP A 26 -2.11 21.86 -0.73
C ASP A 26 -1.69 22.77 -1.90
N THR A 27 -0.91 22.23 -2.83
CA THR A 27 -0.36 22.94 -3.99
C THR A 27 -1.12 22.66 -5.30
N ALA A 28 -2.20 21.88 -5.25
CA ALA A 28 -3.02 21.59 -6.41
C ALA A 28 -3.59 22.90 -7.00
N PRO A 29 -3.60 23.08 -8.33
CA PRO A 29 -4.26 24.21 -8.97
C PRO A 29 -5.72 24.32 -8.50
N ARG A 30 -6.17 25.55 -8.22
CA ARG A 30 -7.56 25.88 -7.89
C ARG A 30 -8.11 26.83 -8.95
N ASP A 31 -9.42 26.98 -9.02
CA ASP A 31 -10.06 27.85 -10.00
C ASP A 31 -9.48 29.27 -9.93
N GLY A 32 -8.87 29.70 -11.05
CA GLY A 32 -8.20 31.01 -11.15
C GLY A 32 -6.86 31.13 -10.44
N ASN A 33 -6.35 30.08 -9.77
CA ASN A 33 -5.05 30.08 -9.12
C ASN A 33 -4.19 28.87 -9.54
N PRO A 34 -3.15 29.06 -10.37
CA PRO A 34 -2.27 27.96 -10.77
C PRO A 34 -1.53 27.37 -9.57
N SER A 35 -0.97 26.16 -9.74
CA SER A 35 -0.08 25.59 -8.73
C SER A 35 1.11 26.51 -8.48
N PRO A 36 1.54 26.70 -7.22
CA PRO A 36 2.77 27.42 -6.90
C PRO A 36 4.04 26.63 -7.24
N LEU A 37 3.91 25.34 -7.59
CA LEU A 37 5.03 24.49 -7.96
C LEU A 37 5.29 24.56 -9.47
N THR A 38 6.56 24.48 -9.85
CA THR A 38 6.94 24.30 -11.25
C THR A 38 6.53 22.91 -11.74
N GLU A 39 6.30 22.78 -13.04
CA GLU A 39 6.00 21.49 -13.67
C GLU A 39 7.08 20.44 -13.37
N ALA A 40 8.36 20.83 -13.43
CA ALA A 40 9.49 19.97 -13.07
C ALA A 40 9.40 19.45 -11.62
N THR A 41 9.00 20.30 -10.67
CA THR A 41 8.81 19.89 -9.27
C THR A 41 7.65 18.90 -9.14
N VAL A 42 6.54 19.13 -9.85
CA VAL A 42 5.39 18.22 -9.86
C VAL A 42 5.80 16.86 -10.44
N MET A 43 6.60 16.83 -11.50
CA MET A 43 7.13 15.59 -12.08
C MET A 43 8.05 14.85 -11.12
N ASN A 44 8.98 15.55 -10.46
CA ASN A 44 9.84 14.94 -9.45
C ASN A 44 9.04 14.32 -8.29
N ILE A 45 7.95 14.95 -7.85
CA ILE A 45 7.07 14.40 -6.80
C ILE A 45 6.39 13.12 -7.29
N LYS A 46 5.90 13.09 -8.54
CA LYS A 46 5.31 11.88 -9.14
C LYS A 46 6.32 10.75 -9.20
N ASP A 47 7.53 11.01 -9.67
CA ASP A 47 8.60 10.01 -9.75
C ASP A 47 8.95 9.45 -8.38
N CYS A 48 9.04 10.30 -7.35
CA CYS A 48 9.24 9.85 -5.98
C CYS A 48 8.08 8.98 -5.46
N LEU A 49 6.83 9.35 -5.75
CA LEU A 49 5.67 8.54 -5.37
C LEU A 49 5.66 7.17 -6.07
N MET A 50 6.14 7.08 -7.31
CA MET A 50 6.30 5.80 -8.02
C MET A 50 7.35 4.90 -7.35
N VAL A 51 8.49 5.46 -6.95
CA VAL A 51 9.53 4.72 -6.22
C VAL A 51 9.02 4.24 -4.86
N ILE A 52 8.30 5.09 -4.13
CA ILE A 52 7.68 4.73 -2.84
C ILE A 52 6.68 3.59 -3.04
N ALA A 53 5.81 3.68 -4.04
CA ALA A 53 4.80 2.64 -4.31
C ALA A 53 5.46 1.29 -4.63
N SER A 54 6.50 1.28 -5.48
CA SER A 54 7.26 0.07 -5.79
C SER A 54 7.87 -0.56 -4.53
N ARG A 55 8.44 0.27 -3.65
CA ARG A 55 9.01 -0.21 -2.38
C ARG A 55 7.96 -0.69 -1.39
N GLU A 56 6.82 -0.01 -1.29
CA GLU A 56 5.70 -0.45 -0.45
C GLU A 56 5.16 -1.81 -0.90
N THR A 57 5.08 -2.06 -2.21
CA THR A 57 4.70 -3.37 -2.77
C THR A 57 5.69 -4.47 -2.38
N GLU A 58 7.00 -4.21 -2.49
CA GLU A 58 8.01 -5.20 -2.10
C GLU A 58 7.98 -5.47 -0.58
N LEU A 59 7.82 -4.44 0.25
CA LEU A 59 7.68 -4.61 1.69
C LEU A 59 6.43 -5.41 2.08
N ALA A 60 5.31 -5.22 1.37
CA ALA A 60 4.10 -6.02 1.59
C ALA A 60 4.37 -7.51 1.32
N ARG A 61 5.03 -7.82 0.20
CA ARG A 61 5.43 -9.19 -0.17
C ARG A 61 6.38 -9.81 0.86
N LEU A 62 7.38 -9.07 1.34
CA LEU A 62 8.34 -9.54 2.34
C LEU A 62 7.72 -9.78 3.72
N THR A 63 6.73 -8.97 4.10
CA THR A 63 6.04 -9.09 5.41
C THR A 63 4.85 -10.05 5.39
N GLY A 64 4.62 -10.76 4.27
CA GLY A 64 3.52 -11.70 4.12
C GLY A 64 2.13 -11.05 4.08
N ARG A 65 2.05 -9.73 3.89
CA ARG A 65 0.77 -9.04 3.67
C ARG A 65 0.43 -9.11 2.19
N THR A 66 -0.67 -9.77 1.86
CA THR A 66 -1.21 -9.73 0.50
C THR A 66 -1.74 -8.33 0.21
N LEU A 67 -1.44 -7.80 -0.98
CA LEU A 67 -2.04 -6.56 -1.49
C LEU A 67 -3.50 -6.76 -1.95
N ASP A 68 -4.01 -7.99 -1.82
CA ASP A 68 -5.33 -8.44 -2.27
C ASP A 68 -6.45 -8.18 -1.25
N GLU A 69 -6.35 -7.14 -0.41
CA GLU A 69 -7.52 -6.58 0.26
C GLU A 69 -8.30 -5.70 -0.72
N ARG A 70 -8.73 -6.29 -1.84
CA ARG A 70 -9.69 -5.62 -2.72
C ARG A 70 -10.98 -5.44 -1.91
N PRO A 71 -11.59 -4.24 -1.91
CA PRO A 71 -12.89 -4.05 -1.31
C PRO A 71 -13.87 -5.03 -1.97
N HIS A 72 -14.46 -5.90 -1.16
CA HIS A 72 -15.53 -6.79 -1.59
C HIS A 72 -16.87 -6.12 -1.32
N PHE A 73 -17.86 -6.38 -2.18
CA PHE A 73 -19.23 -5.98 -1.86
C PHE A 73 -19.74 -6.84 -0.69
N SER A 74 -20.57 -6.26 0.18
CA SER A 74 -21.17 -6.99 1.32
C SER A 74 -21.92 -8.25 0.90
N ASP A 75 -22.41 -8.26 -0.34
CA ASP A 75 -23.27 -9.31 -0.89
C ASP A 75 -22.48 -10.31 -1.75
N GLU A 76 -21.16 -10.14 -1.85
CA GLU A 76 -20.28 -11.01 -2.63
C GLU A 76 -20.10 -12.37 -1.94
N THR A 77 -20.36 -13.45 -2.68
CA THR A 77 -20.23 -14.81 -2.14
C THR A 77 -18.75 -15.21 -2.08
N PRO A 78 -18.22 -15.62 -0.90
CA PRO A 78 -16.83 -16.03 -0.79
C PRO A 78 -16.55 -17.25 -1.67
N THR A 79 -15.52 -17.19 -2.52
CA THR A 79 -15.08 -18.31 -3.37
C THR A 79 -14.26 -19.36 -2.61
N SER A 80 -13.93 -19.09 -1.35
CA SER A 80 -13.16 -19.99 -0.48
C SER A 80 -14.05 -20.66 0.56
N HIS A 81 -14.06 -21.98 0.58
CA HIS A 81 -14.67 -22.78 1.62
C HIS A 81 -13.67 -23.04 2.75
N ALA A 82 -13.75 -22.26 3.82
CA ALA A 82 -12.96 -22.50 5.02
C ALA A 82 -13.42 -23.80 5.72
N ILE A 83 -12.57 -24.82 5.74
CA ILE A 83 -12.83 -26.07 6.46
C ILE A 83 -12.23 -25.96 7.87
N LYS A 84 -13.02 -26.34 8.90
CA LYS A 84 -12.54 -26.44 10.28
C LYS A 84 -11.45 -27.51 10.38
N VAL A 85 -10.24 -27.12 10.77
CA VAL A 85 -9.04 -27.98 10.88
C VAL A 85 -9.26 -29.20 11.80
N GLY A 86 -10.27 -29.18 12.67
CA GLY A 86 -10.63 -30.30 13.55
C GLY A 86 -11.21 -31.54 12.85
N SER A 87 -11.57 -31.49 11.56
CA SER A 87 -12.12 -32.65 10.83
C SER A 87 -11.07 -33.46 10.06
N ILE A 88 -9.79 -33.06 10.11
CA ILE A 88 -8.70 -33.77 9.44
C ILE A 88 -8.33 -34.99 10.29
N SER A 89 -9.06 -36.11 10.10
CA SER A 89 -8.65 -37.39 10.68
C SER A 89 -7.27 -37.78 10.15
N LYS A 90 -6.29 -37.93 11.05
CA LYS A 90 -5.00 -38.54 10.72
C LYS A 90 -5.25 -39.98 10.28
N LYS A 91 -4.88 -40.32 9.05
CA LYS A 91 -4.87 -41.73 8.61
C LYS A 91 -3.87 -42.51 9.49
N PRO A 92 -4.28 -43.61 10.14
CA PRO A 92 -3.33 -44.51 10.79
C PRO A 92 -2.56 -45.29 9.71
N HIS A 93 -1.29 -45.54 10.01
CA HIS A 93 -0.32 -46.28 9.19
C HIS A 93 -0.37 -47.77 9.50
#